data_AF-A0A0T7BNU2-F1
#
_entry.id   AF-A0A0T7BNU2-F1
#
_cell.length_a   1.000
_cell.length_b   1.000
_cell.length_c   1.000
_cell.angle_alpha   90.00
_cell.angle_beta   90.00
_cell.angle_gamma   90.00
#
_symmetry.space_group_name_H-M   'P 1'
#
loop_
_entity.id
_entity.type
_entity.pdbx_description
1 polymer ?
#
loop_
_entity_poly.entity_id
_entity_poly.type
_entity_poly.pdbx_seq_one_letter_code
_entity_poly.pdbx_strand_id
1 'polypeptide(L)'
;MVSQKTIDIVKATAPIIKAKGEEITRRMYQITFEERPDYKLGFETTWMQHLDGGDQAHKLAASVYAYATHIDRLDQLATAVQSIAHRHVQTRILPEQYPLIGEKLLQAMKDVLQDAATDEVIAAWAEAYEALANIFIQTEKAIYQQEDRELTERLTKANTPETSG
;
A
#
# COMPACT_ATOMS: atom_id res chain seq x y z
N MET A 1 1.73 -17.64 1.08
CA MET A 1 0.38 -17.94 0.54
C MET A 1 -0.56 -17.81 1.71
N VAL A 2 -1.63 -17.04 1.56
CA VAL A 2 -2.58 -16.77 2.65
C VAL A 2 -3.38 -18.05 2.96
N SER A 3 -3.61 -18.36 4.24
CA SER A 3 -4.36 -19.55 4.64
C SER A 3 -5.83 -19.50 4.18
N GLN A 4 -6.46 -20.65 3.93
CA GLN A 4 -7.89 -20.70 3.57
C GLN A 4 -8.77 -20.04 4.64
N LYS A 5 -8.43 -20.29 5.91
CA LYS A 5 -9.10 -19.66 7.06
C LYS A 5 -9.04 -18.13 6.96
N THR A 6 -7.87 -17.57 6.66
CA THR A 6 -7.69 -16.13 6.50
C THR A 6 -8.48 -15.59 5.32
N ILE A 7 -8.49 -16.30 4.18
CA ILE A 7 -9.30 -15.94 3.01
C ILE A 7 -10.77 -15.84 3.40
N ASP A 8 -11.30 -16.81 4.12
CA ASP A 8 -12.71 -16.86 4.52
C ASP A 8 -13.07 -15.70 5.47
N ILE A 9 -12.23 -15.43 6.47
CA ILE A 9 -12.42 -14.33 7.43
C ILE A 9 -12.37 -12.98 6.73
N VAL A 10 -11.36 -12.76 5.88
CA VAL A 10 -11.18 -11.50 5.14
C VAL A 10 -12.39 -11.25 4.23
N LYS A 11 -12.85 -12.27 3.49
CA LYS A 11 -14.05 -12.14 2.65
C LYS A 11 -15.32 -11.88 3.47
N ALA A 12 -15.50 -12.55 4.61
CA ALA A 12 -16.65 -12.36 5.47
C ALA A 12 -16.70 -10.97 6.13
N THR A 13 -15.55 -10.38 6.43
CA THR A 13 -15.43 -9.07 7.09
C THR A 13 -15.18 -7.90 6.13
N ALA A 14 -14.92 -8.17 4.85
CA ALA A 14 -14.78 -7.14 3.81
C ALA A 14 -15.97 -6.15 3.73
N PRO A 15 -17.25 -6.57 3.88
CA PRO A 15 -18.37 -5.63 3.83
C PRO A 15 -18.35 -4.58 4.94
N ILE A 16 -18.06 -4.96 6.19
CA ILE A 16 -18.00 -4.01 7.31
C ILE A 16 -16.80 -3.07 7.16
N ILE A 17 -15.66 -3.58 6.69
CA ILE A 17 -14.47 -2.77 6.43
C ILE A 17 -14.70 -1.79 5.29
N LYS A 18 -15.44 -2.19 4.24
CA LYS A 18 -15.85 -1.26 3.18
C LYS A 18 -16.74 -0.14 3.73
N ALA A 19 -17.73 -0.48 4.56
CA ALA A 19 -18.63 0.51 5.15
C ALA A 19 -17.90 1.49 6.09
N LYS A 20 -16.82 1.02 6.73
CA LYS A 20 -16.01 1.79 7.69
C LYS A 20 -14.68 2.29 7.12
N GLY A 21 -14.44 2.11 5.82
CA GLY A 21 -13.10 2.26 5.25
C GLY A 21 -12.55 3.69 5.31
N GLU A 22 -13.41 4.69 5.14
CA GLU A 22 -13.05 6.10 5.30
C GLU A 22 -12.66 6.42 6.75
N GLU A 23 -13.43 5.91 7.72
CA GLU A 23 -13.19 6.09 9.15
C GLU A 23 -11.88 5.43 9.58
N ILE A 24 -11.64 4.19 9.13
CA ILE A 24 -10.39 3.44 9.36
C ILE A 24 -9.20 4.20 8.79
N THR A 25 -9.30 4.66 7.54
CA THR A 25 -8.16 5.32 6.87
C THR A 25 -7.84 6.66 7.54
N ARG A 26 -8.86 7.45 7.87
CA ARG A 26 -8.69 8.70 8.62
C ARG A 26 -8.02 8.45 9.98
N ARG A 27 -8.46 7.41 10.69
CA ARG A 27 -7.87 7.03 11.98
C ARG A 27 -6.41 6.57 11.84
N MET A 28 -6.10 5.79 10.80
CA MET A 28 -4.73 5.38 10.48
C MET A 28 -3.80 6.59 10.27
N TYR A 29 -4.21 7.57 9.46
CA TYR A 29 -3.42 8.79 9.25
C TYR A 29 -3.25 9.60 10.54
N GLN A 30 -4.31 9.73 11.32
CA GLN A 30 -4.25 10.41 12.62
C GLN A 30 -3.18 9.80 13.52
N ILE A 31 -3.23 8.48 13.74
CA ILE A 31 -2.24 7.77 14.59
C ILE A 31 -0.84 7.92 14.00
N THR A 32 -0.71 7.78 12.68
CA THR A 32 0.59 7.88 11.99
C THR A 32 1.24 9.25 12.20
N PHE A 33 0.48 10.34 12.08
CA PHE A 33 1.02 11.70 12.24
C PHE A 33 1.21 12.13 13.70
N GLU A 34 0.45 11.56 14.63
CA GLU A 34 0.67 11.75 16.07
C GLU A 34 2.02 11.14 16.50
N GLU A 35 2.38 9.97 15.97
CA GLU A 35 3.64 9.29 16.30
C GLU A 35 4.83 9.74 15.45
N ARG A 36 4.59 10.08 14.18
CA ARG A 36 5.62 10.50 13.22
C ARG A 36 5.30 11.86 12.60
N PRO A 37 5.50 12.96 13.35
CA PRO A 37 5.33 14.31 12.81
C PRO A 37 6.22 14.60 11.59
N ASP A 38 7.36 13.91 11.47
CA ASP A 38 8.26 14.00 10.32
C ASP A 38 7.64 13.45 9.03
N TYR A 39 6.76 12.44 9.13
CA TYR A 39 6.04 11.91 7.98
C TYR A 39 5.01 12.90 7.46
N LYS A 40 4.38 13.67 8.36
CA LYS A 40 3.43 14.72 7.99
C LYS A 40 4.06 15.74 7.03
N LEU A 41 5.31 16.14 7.27
CA LEU A 41 6.04 17.10 6.41
C LEU A 41 6.31 16.55 4.99
N GLY A 42 6.64 15.26 4.87
CA GLY A 42 6.79 14.59 3.56
C GLY A 42 5.45 14.38 2.84
N PHE A 43 4.37 14.16 3.60
CA PHE A 43 3.03 14.02 3.05
C PHE A 43 2.43 15.36 2.58
N GLU A 44 2.67 16.46 3.29
CA GLU A 44 2.22 17.81 2.90
C GLU A 44 2.89 18.30 1.59
N THR A 45 4.08 17.80 1.28
CA THR A 45 4.86 18.18 0.08
C THR A 45 4.62 17.27 -1.14
N THR A 46 3.77 16.24 -1.02
CA THR A 46 3.36 15.35 -2.12
C THR A 46 1.92 15.62 -2.57
N TRP A 47 1.31 14.77 -3.40
CA TRP A 47 -0.09 14.87 -3.87
C TRP A 47 -1.15 14.84 -2.74
N MET A 48 -0.73 14.83 -1.47
CA MET A 48 -1.54 14.77 -0.26
C MET A 48 -1.73 16.16 0.39
N GLN A 49 -1.90 17.20 -0.43
CA GLN A 49 -2.16 18.58 0.03
C GLN A 49 -3.47 18.75 0.82
N HIS A 50 -4.29 17.70 0.88
CA HIS A 50 -5.54 17.62 1.64
C HIS A 50 -5.35 16.65 2.83
N LEU A 51 -4.93 17.21 3.97
CA LEU A 51 -4.66 16.53 5.25
C LEU A 51 -5.88 15.79 5.85
N ASP A 52 -7.07 16.05 5.32
CA ASP A 52 -8.33 15.36 5.63
C ASP A 52 -8.41 13.97 4.96
N GLY A 53 -7.53 13.68 4.01
CA GLY A 53 -7.41 12.36 3.41
C GLY A 53 -8.60 11.93 2.57
N GLY A 54 -9.63 12.75 2.31
CA GLY A 54 -10.92 12.32 1.75
C GLY A 54 -10.85 11.42 0.50
N ASP A 55 -10.42 11.98 -0.63
CA ASP A 55 -10.39 11.23 -1.90
C ASP A 55 -9.34 10.09 -1.90
N GLN A 56 -8.30 10.20 -1.07
CA GLN A 56 -7.28 9.16 -0.85
C GLN A 56 -7.79 8.02 0.04
N ALA A 57 -8.51 8.34 1.11
CA ALA A 57 -9.11 7.41 2.05
C ALA A 57 -10.16 6.56 1.35
N HIS A 58 -10.95 7.18 0.49
CA HIS A 58 -11.89 6.46 -0.35
C HIS A 58 -11.17 5.50 -1.32
N LYS A 59 -10.09 5.95 -1.99
CA LYS A 59 -9.31 5.12 -2.92
C LYS A 59 -8.57 3.98 -2.22
N LEU A 60 -8.03 4.20 -1.03
CA LEU A 60 -7.37 3.18 -0.23
C LEU A 60 -8.39 2.14 0.25
N ALA A 61 -9.51 2.58 0.83
CA ALA A 61 -10.59 1.69 1.25
C ALA A 61 -11.16 0.86 0.09
N ALA A 62 -11.37 1.48 -1.08
CA ALA A 62 -11.82 0.77 -2.28
C ALA A 62 -10.80 -0.26 -2.76
N SER A 63 -9.50 0.07 -2.73
CA SER A 63 -8.42 -0.84 -3.10
C SER A 63 -8.29 -2.02 -2.13
N VAL A 64 -8.34 -1.77 -0.81
CA VAL A 64 -8.33 -2.80 0.23
C VAL A 64 -9.54 -3.71 0.11
N TYR A 65 -10.72 -3.16 -0.17
CA TYR A 65 -11.93 -3.95 -0.42
C TYR A 65 -11.80 -4.81 -1.70
N ALA A 66 -11.33 -4.23 -2.81
CA ALA A 66 -11.11 -4.96 -4.04
C ALA A 66 -10.12 -6.11 -3.85
N TYR A 67 -9.03 -5.86 -3.13
CA TYR A 67 -8.08 -6.90 -2.73
C TYR A 67 -8.74 -8.00 -1.88
N ALA A 68 -9.48 -7.64 -0.83
CA ALA A 68 -10.14 -8.60 0.05
C ALA A 68 -11.12 -9.53 -0.71
N THR A 69 -11.84 -8.98 -1.71
CA THR A 69 -12.74 -9.78 -2.56
C THR A 69 -12.03 -10.72 -3.53
N HIS A 70 -10.75 -10.45 -3.85
CA HIS A 70 -9.94 -11.20 -4.81
C HIS A 70 -8.68 -11.81 -4.18
N ILE A 71 -8.63 -11.98 -2.86
CA ILE A 71 -7.44 -12.44 -2.13
C ILE A 71 -6.96 -13.84 -2.58
N ASP A 72 -7.85 -14.63 -3.18
CA ASP A 72 -7.60 -15.94 -3.79
C ASP A 72 -7.37 -15.89 -5.32
N ARG A 73 -7.47 -14.72 -5.93
CA ARG A 73 -7.30 -14.46 -7.38
C ARG A 73 -6.50 -13.17 -7.62
N LEU A 74 -5.28 -13.15 -7.10
CA LEU A 74 -4.40 -11.98 -7.13
C LEU A 74 -3.93 -11.63 -8.56
N ASP A 75 -3.99 -12.57 -9.49
CA ASP A 75 -3.77 -12.36 -10.92
C ASP A 75 -4.70 -11.27 -11.50
N GLN A 76 -5.92 -11.17 -10.97
CA GLN A 76 -6.91 -10.18 -11.40
C GLN A 76 -6.56 -8.75 -10.96
N LEU A 77 -5.62 -8.61 -10.02
CA LEU A 77 -5.18 -7.33 -9.49
C LEU A 77 -3.89 -6.84 -10.17
N ALA A 78 -3.27 -7.62 -11.06
CA ALA A 78 -1.95 -7.32 -11.62
C ALA A 78 -1.85 -5.92 -12.24
N THR A 79 -2.83 -5.52 -13.05
CA THR A 79 -2.85 -4.18 -13.69
C THR A 79 -2.97 -3.05 -12.65
N ALA A 80 -3.80 -3.24 -11.62
CA ALA A 80 -3.98 -2.24 -10.57
C ALA A 80 -2.71 -2.13 -9.70
N VAL A 81 -2.12 -3.27 -9.32
CA VAL A 81 -0.86 -3.33 -8.57
C VAL A 81 0.25 -2.60 -9.34
N GLN A 82 0.42 -2.87 -10.63
CA GLN A 82 1.42 -2.20 -11.46
C GLN A 82 1.22 -0.68 -11.48
N SER A 83 -0.02 -0.21 -11.68
CA SER A 83 -0.31 1.23 -11.70
C SER A 83 -0.01 1.92 -10.37
N ILE A 84 -0.27 1.25 -9.24
CA ILE A 84 -0.02 1.79 -7.90
C ILE A 84 1.47 1.74 -7.57
N ALA A 85 2.16 0.64 -7.91
CA ALA A 85 3.60 0.47 -7.70
C ALA A 85 4.41 1.57 -8.41
N HIS A 86 4.04 1.96 -9.63
CA HIS A 86 4.67 3.10 -10.30
C HIS A 86 4.49 4.42 -9.53
N ARG A 87 3.32 4.66 -8.92
CA ARG A 87 3.11 5.85 -8.10
C ARG A 87 3.96 5.80 -6.83
N HIS A 88 4.06 4.64 -6.19
CA HIS A 88 4.92 4.44 -5.02
C HIS A 88 6.38 4.75 -5.33
N VAL A 89 6.91 4.24 -6.44
CA VAL A 89 8.26 4.53 -6.94
C VAL A 89 8.45 6.02 -7.19
N GLN A 90 7.50 6.68 -7.87
CA GLN A 90 7.55 8.13 -8.09
C GLN A 90 7.58 8.94 -6.79
N THR A 91 6.93 8.45 -5.73
CA THR A 91 6.95 9.05 -4.39
C THR A 91 8.06 8.53 -3.49
N ARG A 92 8.96 7.69 -4.01
CA ARG A 92 10.10 7.12 -3.28
C ARG A 92 9.70 6.32 -2.03
N ILE A 93 8.60 5.58 -2.12
CA ILE A 93 8.25 4.61 -1.08
C ILE A 93 9.31 3.51 -1.03
N LEU A 94 9.69 3.14 0.18
CA LEU A 94 10.67 2.12 0.49
C LEU A 94 10.05 0.96 1.29
N PRO A 95 10.62 -0.28 1.19
CA PRO A 95 10.10 -1.46 1.88
C PRO A 95 9.94 -1.29 3.39
N GLU A 96 10.81 -0.51 4.04
CA GLU A 96 10.81 -0.31 5.49
C GLU A 96 9.58 0.48 5.99
N GLN A 97 8.85 1.15 5.09
CA GLN A 97 7.62 1.87 5.42
C GLN A 97 6.40 0.95 5.55
N TYR A 98 6.42 -0.23 4.90
CA TYR A 98 5.28 -1.16 4.90
C TYR A 98 4.93 -1.69 6.30
N PRO A 99 5.88 -2.15 7.14
CA PRO A 99 5.56 -2.60 8.49
C PRO A 99 4.90 -1.50 9.34
N LEU A 100 5.41 -0.27 9.24
CA LEU A 100 4.88 0.87 10.00
C LEU A 100 3.44 1.20 9.60
N ILE A 101 3.15 1.29 8.29
CA ILE A 101 1.79 1.54 7.81
C ILE A 101 0.86 0.38 8.16
N GLY A 102 1.34 -0.86 8.08
CA GLY A 102 0.56 -2.05 8.44
C GLY A 102 0.13 -2.03 9.90
N GLU A 103 1.05 -1.71 10.80
CA GLU A 103 0.75 -1.58 12.23
C GLU A 103 -0.35 -0.53 12.48
N LYS A 104 -0.24 0.65 11.86
CA LYS A 104 -1.22 1.73 12.05
C LYS A 104 -2.56 1.44 11.42
N LEU A 105 -2.58 0.72 10.29
CA LEU A 105 -3.82 0.24 9.69
C LEU A 105 -4.54 -0.73 10.62
N LEU A 106 -3.83 -1.73 11.16
CA LEU A 106 -4.41 -2.72 12.06
C LEU A 106 -4.89 -2.09 13.38
N GLN A 107 -4.14 -1.12 13.91
CA GLN A 107 -4.57 -0.33 15.07
C GLN A 107 -5.84 0.47 14.77
N ALA A 108 -5.90 1.15 13.62
CA ALA A 108 -7.09 1.89 13.20
C ALA A 108 -8.31 0.97 13.00
N MET A 109 -8.11 -0.25 12.48
CA MET A 109 -9.17 -1.25 12.37
C MET A 109 -9.70 -1.64 13.75
N LYS A 110 -8.83 -1.85 14.74
CA LYS A 110 -9.26 -2.13 16.13
C LYS A 110 -10.08 -0.99 16.71
N ASP A 111 -9.59 0.24 16.56
CA ASP A 111 -10.24 1.43 17.10
C ASP A 111 -11.66 1.64 16.51
N VAL A 112 -11.83 1.39 15.21
CA VAL A 112 -13.08 1.67 14.49
C VAL A 112 -14.08 0.50 14.54
N LEU A 113 -13.60 -0.74 14.46
CA LEU A 113 -14.47 -1.92 14.45
C LEU A 113 -14.85 -2.39 15.86
N GLN A 114 -14.08 -2.02 16.89
CA GLN A 114 -14.35 -2.32 18.30
C GLN A 114 -14.66 -3.81 18.51
N ASP A 115 -15.86 -4.17 18.97
CA ASP A 115 -16.27 -5.57 19.22
C ASP A 115 -16.19 -6.46 17.97
N ALA A 116 -16.26 -5.88 16.77
CA ALA A 116 -16.09 -6.62 15.52
C ALA A 116 -14.62 -6.89 15.15
N ALA A 117 -13.67 -6.23 15.83
CA ALA A 117 -12.22 -6.44 15.68
C ALA A 117 -11.72 -7.59 16.57
N THR A 118 -12.31 -8.79 16.44
CA THR A 118 -11.82 -9.94 17.21
C THR A 118 -10.35 -10.24 16.88
N ASP A 119 -9.62 -10.88 17.79
CA ASP A 119 -8.21 -11.23 17.57
C ASP A 119 -8.01 -12.06 16.29
N GLU A 120 -8.97 -12.92 15.97
CA GLU A 120 -8.99 -13.73 14.76
C GLU A 120 -9.18 -12.89 13.49
N VAL A 121 -10.07 -11.88 13.54
CA VAL A 121 -10.25 -10.93 12.43
C VAL A 121 -8.97 -10.13 12.20
N ILE A 122 -8.40 -9.56 13.26
CA ILE A 122 -7.17 -8.76 13.13
C ILE A 122 -5.99 -9.61 12.63
N ALA A 123 -5.83 -10.84 13.12
CA ALA A 123 -4.78 -11.74 12.65
C ALA A 123 -4.94 -12.07 11.15
N ALA A 124 -6.17 -12.32 10.70
CA ALA A 124 -6.45 -12.57 9.29
C ALA A 124 -6.14 -11.35 8.41
N TRP A 125 -6.51 -10.15 8.85
CA TRP A 125 -6.20 -8.92 8.13
C TRP A 125 -4.71 -8.56 8.15
N ALA A 126 -3.98 -8.92 9.20
CA ALA A 126 -2.53 -8.79 9.25
C ALA A 126 -1.84 -9.67 8.21
N GLU A 127 -2.20 -10.96 8.15
CA GLU A 127 -1.65 -11.89 7.15
C GLU A 127 -2.01 -11.44 5.72
N ALA A 128 -3.25 -10.96 5.52
CA ALA A 128 -3.69 -10.43 4.24
C ALA A 128 -2.91 -9.17 3.83
N TYR A 129 -2.64 -8.26 4.78
CA TYR A 129 -1.82 -7.08 4.53
C TYR A 129 -0.39 -7.45 4.15
N GLU A 130 0.25 -8.35 4.91
CA GLU A 130 1.62 -8.80 4.64
C GLU A 130 1.74 -9.43 3.26
N ALA A 131 0.76 -10.25 2.85
CA ALA A 131 0.74 -10.84 1.52
C ALA A 131 0.69 -9.77 0.41
N LEU A 132 -0.14 -8.74 0.57
CA LEU A 132 -0.23 -7.63 -0.39
C LEU A 132 1.03 -6.76 -0.37
N ALA A 133 1.56 -6.45 0.80
CA ALA A 133 2.80 -5.68 0.97
C ALA A 133 3.96 -6.35 0.22
N ASN A 134 4.11 -7.67 0.36
CA ASN A 134 5.14 -8.44 -0.35
C ASN A 134 5.01 -8.39 -1.88
N ILE A 135 3.78 -8.29 -2.40
CA ILE A 135 3.54 -8.13 -3.85
C ILE A 135 4.00 -6.75 -4.30
N PHE A 136 3.62 -5.70 -3.57
CA PHE A 136 4.05 -4.34 -3.87
C PHE A 136 5.58 -4.19 -3.81
N ILE A 137 6.21 -4.63 -2.73
CA ILE A 137 7.67 -4.56 -2.54
C ILE A 137 8.41 -5.24 -3.70
N GLN A 138 7.96 -6.43 -4.13
CA GLN A 138 8.59 -7.13 -5.26
C GLN A 138 8.38 -6.38 -6.58
N THR A 139 7.19 -5.83 -6.80
CA THR A 139 6.85 -5.09 -8.01
C THR A 139 7.66 -3.79 -8.11
N GLU A 140 7.69 -3.01 -7.03
CA GLU A 140 8.45 -1.76 -6.92
C GLU A 140 9.94 -1.99 -7.08
N LYS A 141 10.48 -3.05 -6.48
CA LYS A 141 11.87 -3.45 -6.67
C LYS A 141 12.20 -3.68 -8.15
N ALA A 142 11.32 -4.33 -8.90
CA ALA A 142 11.52 -4.55 -10.32
C ALA A 142 11.51 -3.23 -11.12
N ILE A 143 10.61 -2.31 -10.78
CA ILE A 143 10.53 -0.98 -11.41
C ILE A 143 11.80 -0.18 -11.12
N TYR A 144 12.25 -0.11 -9.86
CA TYR A 144 13.49 0.58 -9.50
C TYR A 144 14.71 0.01 -10.26
N GLN A 145 14.79 -1.32 -10.38
CA GLN A 145 15.87 -1.97 -11.14
C GLN A 145 15.82 -1.67 -12.64
N GLN A 146 14.63 -1.51 -13.21
CA GLN A 146 14.46 -1.10 -14.59
C GLN A 146 14.90 0.35 -14.80
N GLU A 147 14.44 1.28 -13.95
CA GLU A 147 14.81 2.70 -14.03
C GLU A 147 16.33 2.90 -13.91
N ASP A 148 16.99 2.18 -13.00
CA ASP A 148 18.44 2.22 -12.82
C ASP A 148 19.21 1.70 -14.05
N ARG A 149 18.71 0.62 -14.67
CA ARG A 149 19.28 0.09 -15.91
C ARG A 149 19.14 1.08 -17.06
N GLU A 150 17.96 1.65 -17.26
CA GLU A 150 17.70 2.64 -18.30
C GLU A 150 18.56 3.90 -18.12
N LEU A 151 18.72 4.36 -16.88
CA LEU A 151 19.60 5.49 -16.56
C LEU A 151 21.06 5.16 -16.89
N THR A 152 21.54 3.98 -16.50
CA THR A 152 22.91 3.52 -16.77
C THR A 152 23.19 3.43 -18.28
N GLU A 153 22.24 2.88 -19.05
CA GLU A 153 22.35 2.80 -20.51
C GLU A 153 22.40 4.19 -21.16
N ARG A 154 21.56 5.13 -20.70
CA ARG A 154 21.55 6.51 -21.19
C ARG A 154 22.87 7.24 -20.91
N LEU A 155 23.40 7.09 -19.69
CA LEU A 155 24.69 7.67 -19.31
C LEU A 155 25.85 7.07 -20.11
N THR A 156 25.81 5.76 -20.38
CA THR A 156 26.84 5.07 -21.19
C THR A 156 26.83 5.57 -22.64
N LYS A 157 25.64 5.68 -23.26
CA LYS A 157 25.50 6.20 -24.64
C LYS A 157 25.97 7.66 -24.75
N ALA A 158 25.62 8.51 -23.79
CA ALA A 158 26.03 9.91 -23.79
C ALA A 158 27.56 10.11 -23.67
N ASN A 159 28.27 9.15 -23.06
CA ASN A 159 29.71 9.19 -22.87
C ASN A 159 30.50 8.46 -23.96
N THR A 160 29.85 7.91 -24.98
CA THR A 160 30.54 7.26 -26.11
C THR A 160 30.80 8.33 -27.17
N PRO A 161 32.06 8.75 -27.44
CA PRO A 161 32.33 9.72 -28.48
C PRO A 161 31.92 9.13 -29.84
N GLU A 162 31.16 9.89 -30.64
CA GLU A 162 30.97 9.57 -32.05
C GLU A 162 32.36 9.48 -32.68
N THR A 163 32.83 8.26 -32.95
CA THR A 163 33.98 8.07 -33.83
C THR A 163 33.50 8.46 -35.23
N SER A 164 33.67 9.73 -35.56
CA SER A 164 33.50 10.28 -36.91
C SER A 164 34.35 9.47 -37.88
N GLY A 165 33.69 8.84 -38.85
CA GLY A 165 34.31 8.35 -40.08
C GLY A 165 34.51 9.47 -41.08
#